data_AF-A0A653IU89-F1
#
_entry.id   AF-A0A653IU89-F1
#
_cell.length_a   1.000
_cell.length_b   1.000
_cell.length_c   1.000
_cell.angle_alpha   90.00
_cell.angle_beta   90.00
_cell.angle_gamma   90.00
#
_symmetry.space_group_name_H-M   'P 1'
#
loop_
_entity.id
_entity.type
_entity.pdbx_description
1 polymer ?
#
loop_
_entity_poly.entity_id
_entity_poly.type
_entity_poly.pdbx_seq_one_letter_code
_entity_poly.pdbx_strand_id
1 'polypeptide(L)'
;MASATVWFGVAGDEDVWYLRRASTAGFSPVNVALLPGFKPSFSAPANQVTTKDTDTAWFNELLFSKRVLMNTSSGITNVDVTGAWNTVKNLQIKSAGGQNFYVDGIVHVDAQLGYGTTEATNLFLNGVKRANVITGDGGDTIDIRMCYDQNSVWNDDFRIATFGGDDVVRIAGLAVAQELAAGDLTYIESVNKPGLPLLTSGAGHNAFFALGAGNDTFIGYNTNDHVEGGTDGGAIELVYSESAPSGFAYSIGGATAGGHNSTLYKIDLSTGVTIAVGPVSISGAPGNSGTNLDVESLTFSPVDGQLYGFVKSTGNTVGLIKVDPLTAATTFIGGTSAGYKAELQDMAFGTDGKLYIVSEGDLLSVNTSSGDVAMIGDNTLSKKIAALAINPDDNKLYGLAQEGSNSIVYSIDKATGLVGSSVQISNLPANAKIEGMGFDSSGKLWAEDRVSGQIYSLDLTTKLATAVSTTLGTSKQTGDGFEQLAIDGRSVLQLTDVHAKGGDLITTGEGHDHIFYAAGDGVDRVTDFDVANDILHISGYTAAQIDISEWNGNTVIRFHDNSPDGFVDSSLIQLDHVMGFNGASISYVSAPEYYL
;
A
#
# COMPACT_ATOMS: atom_id res chain seq x y z
N MET A 1 31.45 10.79 1.83
CA MET A 1 30.83 10.68 0.50
C MET A 1 31.89 10.22 -0.46
N ALA A 2 31.59 9.19 -1.25
CA ALA A 2 32.44 8.81 -2.38
C ALA A 2 32.51 9.98 -3.37
N SER A 3 33.63 10.13 -4.07
CA SER A 3 33.76 11.12 -5.14
C SER A 3 32.95 10.69 -6.37
N ALA A 4 32.24 11.61 -6.99
CA ALA A 4 31.60 11.39 -8.27
C ALA A 4 32.44 12.01 -9.41
N THR A 5 32.50 11.32 -10.54
CA THR A 5 33.10 11.83 -11.76
C THR A 5 32.00 12.19 -12.75
N VAL A 6 32.03 13.41 -13.26
CA VAL A 6 31.07 13.92 -14.25
C VAL A 6 31.75 14.21 -15.58
N TRP A 7 30.98 14.04 -16.65
CA TRP A 7 31.44 14.19 -18.02
C TRP A 7 30.36 14.85 -18.86
N PHE A 8 30.72 15.87 -19.65
CA PHE A 8 29.76 16.63 -20.45
C PHE A 8 30.10 16.65 -21.94
N GLY A 9 29.08 16.80 -22.79
CA GLY A 9 29.26 16.93 -24.24
C GLY A 9 28.11 17.58 -25.00
N VAL A 10 28.42 18.10 -26.20
CA VAL A 10 27.48 18.77 -27.12
C VAL A 10 27.14 17.95 -28.37
N ALA A 11 27.88 16.89 -28.64
CA ALA A 11 27.72 16.07 -29.83
C ALA A 11 27.00 14.77 -29.46
N GLY A 12 25.94 14.42 -30.16
CA GLY A 12 25.24 13.16 -29.99
C GLY A 12 24.61 12.76 -31.31
N ASP A 13 24.26 11.49 -31.39
CA ASP A 13 23.70 10.88 -32.59
C ASP A 13 22.35 10.27 -32.22
N GLU A 14 21.42 10.34 -33.17
CA GLU A 14 20.06 9.80 -33.08
C GLU A 14 20.10 8.31 -32.77
N ASP A 15 21.07 7.62 -33.37
CA ASP A 15 21.27 6.18 -33.26
C ASP A 15 22.07 5.76 -32.01
N VAL A 16 22.53 6.69 -31.18
CA VAL A 16 23.35 6.34 -30.00
C VAL A 16 22.53 6.19 -28.73
N TRP A 17 22.65 5.00 -28.16
CA TRP A 17 21.96 4.63 -26.94
C TRP A 17 22.82 4.80 -25.69
N TYR A 18 24.15 4.72 -25.81
CA TYR A 18 25.08 4.83 -24.68
C TYR A 18 26.27 5.71 -25.05
N LEU A 19 26.76 6.50 -24.10
CA LEU A 19 27.91 7.36 -24.32
C LEU A 19 29.18 6.53 -24.46
N ARG A 20 29.82 6.67 -25.62
CA ARG A 20 31.14 6.08 -25.90
C ARG A 20 32.09 7.12 -26.45
N ARG A 21 33.37 6.98 -26.12
CA ARG A 21 34.46 7.77 -26.71
C ARG A 21 35.67 6.90 -26.98
N ALA A 22 36.20 6.98 -28.20
CA ALA A 22 37.25 6.08 -28.67
C ALA A 22 38.66 6.39 -28.14
N SER A 23 38.93 7.54 -27.50
CA SER A 23 40.34 7.94 -27.23
C SER A 23 40.61 8.94 -26.09
N THR A 24 39.71 9.13 -25.12
CA THR A 24 39.98 10.07 -24.00
C THR A 24 40.57 9.34 -22.80
N ALA A 25 41.77 9.75 -22.39
CA ALA A 25 42.41 9.24 -21.19
C ALA A 25 41.49 9.44 -19.97
N GLY A 26 41.17 8.35 -19.28
CA GLY A 26 40.37 8.36 -18.06
C GLY A 26 38.86 8.54 -18.25
N PHE A 27 38.32 8.41 -19.47
CA PHE A 27 36.89 8.16 -19.67
C PHE A 27 36.62 6.66 -19.47
N SER A 28 35.63 6.34 -18.65
CA SER A 28 35.17 4.98 -18.40
C SER A 28 33.67 4.98 -18.63
N PRO A 29 33.15 4.29 -19.67
CA PRO A 29 31.70 4.24 -19.89
C PRO A 29 31.00 3.53 -18.72
N VAL A 30 29.68 3.74 -18.59
CA VAL A 30 28.84 2.87 -17.76
C VAL A 30 28.90 1.43 -18.28
N ASN A 31 28.67 0.45 -17.40
CA ASN A 31 28.68 -0.95 -17.79
C ASN A 31 27.38 -1.33 -18.51
N VAL A 32 27.33 -1.12 -19.83
CA VAL A 32 26.15 -1.41 -20.66
C VAL A 32 25.65 -2.86 -20.60
N ALA A 33 26.48 -3.81 -20.14
CA ALA A 33 26.04 -5.19 -19.97
C ALA A 33 24.97 -5.33 -18.88
N LEU A 34 24.97 -4.43 -17.89
CA LEU A 34 24.07 -4.38 -16.75
C LEU A 34 22.71 -3.74 -17.06
N LEU A 35 22.57 -3.07 -18.20
CA LEU A 35 21.31 -2.41 -18.56
C LEU A 35 20.31 -3.43 -19.14
N PRO A 36 19.01 -3.26 -18.86
CA PRO A 36 17.95 -4.12 -19.38
C PRO A 36 17.61 -3.84 -20.84
N GLY A 37 16.80 -4.74 -21.40
CA GLY A 37 16.25 -4.67 -22.74
C GLY A 37 17.24 -4.96 -23.87
N PHE A 38 16.70 -5.00 -25.08
CA PHE A 38 17.49 -5.20 -26.30
C PHE A 38 18.58 -4.12 -26.42
N LYS A 39 19.80 -4.58 -26.71
CA LYS A 39 20.99 -3.74 -26.92
C LYS A 39 21.24 -3.60 -28.42
N PRO A 40 20.81 -2.50 -29.06
CA PRO A 40 21.00 -2.33 -30.50
C PRO A 40 22.50 -2.28 -30.84
N SER A 41 22.87 -2.87 -31.98
CA SER A 41 24.23 -2.76 -32.50
C SER A 41 24.38 -1.47 -33.30
N PHE A 42 25.31 -0.59 -32.91
CA PHE A 42 25.59 0.63 -33.66
C PHE A 42 27.09 0.91 -33.76
N SER A 43 27.46 1.55 -34.87
CA SER A 43 28.78 2.12 -35.07
C SER A 43 28.95 3.36 -34.17
N ALA A 44 29.95 3.32 -33.28
CA ALA A 44 30.16 4.42 -32.35
C ALA A 44 30.53 5.72 -33.09
N PRO A 45 29.82 6.85 -32.87
CA PRO A 45 30.26 8.13 -33.38
C PRO A 45 31.52 8.59 -32.65
N ALA A 46 32.30 9.43 -33.33
CA ALA A 46 33.49 10.01 -32.75
C ALA A 46 33.11 11.13 -31.74
N ASN A 47 33.58 11.00 -30.49
CA ASN A 47 33.70 12.08 -29.49
C ASN A 47 32.40 12.74 -29.01
N GLN A 48 31.62 12.05 -28.18
CA GLN A 48 30.36 12.58 -27.61
C GLN A 48 30.50 13.42 -26.34
N VAL A 49 31.62 13.30 -25.63
CA VAL A 49 31.90 13.99 -24.35
C VAL A 49 33.23 14.73 -24.47
N THR A 50 33.36 15.98 -24.04
CA THR A 50 34.59 16.78 -24.18
C THR A 50 35.15 17.35 -22.89
N THR A 51 34.39 17.37 -21.79
CA THR A 51 34.84 17.89 -20.49
C THR A 51 34.64 16.82 -19.41
N LYS A 52 35.56 16.75 -18.45
CA LYS A 52 35.55 15.84 -17.29
C LYS A 52 35.81 16.65 -16.04
N ASP A 53 35.11 16.33 -14.96
CA ASP A 53 35.43 16.82 -13.62
C ASP A 53 35.22 15.73 -12.56
N THR A 54 35.85 15.83 -11.39
CA THR A 54 35.79 14.81 -10.33
C THR A 54 35.92 15.45 -8.96
N ASP A 55 34.86 15.39 -8.17
CA ASP A 55 34.86 15.92 -6.80
C ASP A 55 33.88 15.14 -5.91
N THR A 56 33.91 15.45 -4.62
CA THR A 56 32.92 15.09 -3.60
C THR A 56 31.85 16.16 -3.42
N ALA A 57 32.13 17.41 -3.82
CA ALA A 57 31.19 18.52 -3.80
C ALA A 57 31.63 19.63 -4.77
N TRP A 58 30.67 20.32 -5.38
CA TRP A 58 30.89 21.49 -6.24
C TRP A 58 30.28 22.74 -5.60
N PHE A 59 30.90 23.90 -5.69
CA PHE A 59 30.37 25.13 -5.08
C PHE A 59 30.27 26.28 -6.09
N ASN A 60 29.10 26.40 -6.74
CA ASN A 60 28.81 27.37 -7.80
C ASN A 60 29.80 27.30 -8.98
N GLU A 61 30.11 26.09 -9.40
CA GLU A 61 31.09 25.86 -10.46
C GLU A 61 30.45 25.94 -11.84
N LEU A 62 30.98 26.79 -12.70
CA LEU A 62 30.57 26.90 -14.10
C LEU A 62 31.44 26.00 -14.97
N LEU A 63 30.90 24.84 -15.32
CA LEU A 63 31.56 23.85 -16.15
C LEU A 63 31.08 23.93 -17.61
N PHE A 64 31.76 23.16 -18.46
CA PHE A 64 31.40 22.96 -19.86
C PHE A 64 31.13 24.26 -20.64
N SER A 65 32.18 25.06 -20.83
CA SER A 65 32.08 26.37 -21.50
C SER A 65 31.10 27.35 -20.83
N LYS A 66 30.92 27.23 -19.51
CA LYS A 66 29.99 28.04 -18.68
C LYS A 66 28.53 27.85 -19.05
N ARG A 67 28.16 26.63 -19.44
CA ARG A 67 26.78 26.26 -19.77
C ARG A 67 26.12 25.39 -18.70
N VAL A 68 26.93 24.84 -17.79
CA VAL A 68 26.43 24.00 -16.69
C VAL A 68 26.89 24.62 -15.38
N LEU A 69 25.96 24.90 -14.50
CA LEU A 69 26.21 25.29 -13.12
C LEU A 69 26.10 24.03 -12.24
N MET A 70 27.17 23.74 -11.49
CA MET A 70 27.17 22.67 -10.50
C MET A 70 27.25 23.25 -9.08
N ASN A 71 26.36 22.79 -8.21
CA ASN A 71 26.30 23.23 -6.81
C ASN A 71 25.80 22.13 -5.89
N THR A 72 26.63 21.73 -4.94
CA THR A 72 26.34 20.79 -3.87
C THR A 72 25.87 21.54 -2.63
N SER A 73 24.59 21.40 -2.31
CA SER A 73 23.97 22.03 -1.14
C SER A 73 23.13 21.01 -0.40
N SER A 74 23.27 20.97 0.93
CA SER A 74 22.53 20.03 1.79
C SER A 74 22.68 18.56 1.37
N GLY A 75 23.85 18.19 0.84
CA GLY A 75 24.13 16.82 0.41
C GLY A 75 23.54 16.43 -0.94
N ILE A 76 22.96 17.36 -1.70
CA ILE A 76 22.44 17.16 -3.07
C ILE A 76 23.31 17.96 -4.03
N THR A 77 23.79 17.33 -5.10
CA THR A 77 24.51 17.99 -6.18
C THR A 77 23.54 18.36 -7.31
N ASN A 78 23.31 19.65 -7.48
CA ASN A 78 22.54 20.18 -8.61
C ASN A 78 23.46 20.33 -9.82
N VAL A 79 22.99 19.92 -10.99
CA VAL A 79 23.62 20.05 -12.30
C VAL A 79 22.63 20.73 -13.21
N ASP A 80 22.80 22.03 -13.40
CA ASP A 80 21.81 22.90 -14.04
C ASP A 80 22.35 23.46 -15.36
N VAL A 81 21.65 23.23 -16.46
CA VAL A 81 21.96 23.84 -17.76
C VAL A 81 21.45 25.27 -17.79
N THR A 82 22.36 26.25 -17.74
CA THR A 82 22.00 27.68 -17.62
C THR A 82 21.55 28.33 -18.94
N GLY A 83 21.17 27.54 -19.95
CA GLY A 83 20.88 27.99 -21.31
C GLY A 83 19.76 27.16 -21.93
N ALA A 84 19.44 27.42 -23.20
CA ALA A 84 18.35 26.70 -23.86
C ALA A 84 18.57 25.18 -23.85
N TRP A 85 17.48 24.42 -23.75
CA TRP A 85 17.48 22.97 -23.78
C TRP A 85 18.16 22.45 -25.06
N ASN A 86 18.94 21.36 -24.95
CA ASN A 86 19.78 20.81 -26.01
C ASN A 86 21.07 21.63 -26.33
N THR A 87 21.43 22.65 -25.53
CA THR A 87 22.78 23.28 -25.58
C THR A 87 23.88 22.39 -25.01
N VAL A 88 23.50 21.47 -24.12
CA VAL A 88 24.32 20.39 -23.56
C VAL A 88 23.56 19.09 -23.83
N LYS A 89 24.16 18.17 -24.57
CA LYS A 89 23.48 16.95 -25.01
C LYS A 89 23.67 15.82 -24.03
N ASN A 90 24.90 15.64 -23.55
CA ASN A 90 25.28 14.43 -22.85
C ASN A 90 25.84 14.75 -21.47
N LEU A 91 25.43 13.96 -20.48
CA LEU A 91 26.04 13.86 -19.18
C LEU A 91 26.37 12.39 -18.90
N GLN A 92 27.58 12.09 -18.43
CA GLN A 92 27.83 10.85 -17.72
C GLN A 92 28.22 11.13 -16.27
N ILE A 93 27.67 10.37 -15.32
CA ILE A 93 28.02 10.40 -13.90
C ILE A 93 28.48 9.01 -13.48
N LYS A 94 29.64 8.92 -12.82
CA LYS A 94 30.07 7.67 -12.16
C LYS A 94 30.51 7.90 -10.73
N SER A 95 30.06 7.06 -9.82
CA SER A 95 30.55 7.01 -8.44
C SER A 95 30.63 5.56 -7.97
N ALA A 96 31.58 5.27 -7.10
CA ALA A 96 31.70 3.96 -6.47
C ALA A 96 30.75 3.78 -5.27
N GLY A 97 30.18 4.87 -4.75
CA GLY A 97 29.18 4.86 -3.69
C GLY A 97 27.90 5.56 -4.14
N GLY A 98 26.87 5.48 -3.30
CA GLY A 98 25.58 6.14 -3.53
C GLY A 98 25.74 7.65 -3.62
N GLN A 99 24.87 8.32 -4.38
CA GLN A 99 24.94 9.78 -4.60
C GLN A 99 23.57 10.42 -4.67
N ASN A 100 23.50 11.71 -4.36
CA ASN A 100 22.29 12.52 -4.55
C ASN A 100 22.53 13.55 -5.65
N PHE A 101 21.87 13.40 -6.79
CA PHE A 101 21.98 14.30 -7.93
C PHE A 101 20.60 14.81 -8.35
N TYR A 102 20.53 16.11 -8.64
CA TYR A 102 19.45 16.74 -9.37
C TYR A 102 20.03 17.27 -10.68
N VAL A 103 19.58 16.75 -11.81
CA VAL A 103 20.08 17.10 -13.14
C VAL A 103 18.98 17.80 -13.92
N ASP A 104 19.25 18.98 -14.46
CA ASP A 104 18.28 19.80 -15.17
C ASP A 104 18.75 20.15 -16.58
N GLY A 105 17.88 19.94 -17.57
CA GLY A 105 18.08 20.45 -18.93
C GLY A 105 19.07 19.65 -19.80
N ILE A 106 19.49 18.46 -19.38
CA ILE A 106 20.38 17.58 -20.14
C ILE A 106 19.55 16.63 -21.02
N VAL A 107 19.94 16.42 -22.28
CA VAL A 107 19.18 15.56 -23.20
C VAL A 107 19.38 14.06 -22.92
N HIS A 108 20.62 13.61 -22.73
CA HIS A 108 20.99 12.21 -22.52
C HIS A 108 21.89 12.08 -21.29
N VAL A 109 21.45 11.30 -20.31
CA VAL A 109 22.19 11.01 -19.08
C VAL A 109 22.59 9.54 -19.00
N ASP A 110 23.87 9.25 -18.78
CA ASP A 110 24.36 7.93 -18.37
C ASP A 110 24.85 8.01 -16.91
N ALA A 111 24.25 7.28 -15.99
CA ALA A 111 24.62 7.26 -14.58
C ALA A 111 24.98 5.84 -14.13
N GLN A 112 26.10 5.70 -13.42
CA GLN A 112 26.42 4.49 -12.66
C GLN A 112 26.90 4.88 -11.26
N LEU A 113 26.05 4.70 -10.26
CA LEU A 113 26.22 5.22 -8.90
C LEU A 113 26.05 4.05 -7.92
N GLY A 114 26.89 3.95 -6.88
CA GLY A 114 26.70 2.93 -5.83
C GLY A 114 26.77 1.45 -6.25
N TYR A 115 27.04 1.11 -7.52
CA TYR A 115 27.01 -0.27 -8.00
C TYR A 115 27.88 -1.22 -7.15
N GLY A 116 27.25 -2.29 -6.64
CA GLY A 116 27.87 -3.27 -5.75
C GLY A 116 28.05 -2.79 -4.31
N THR A 117 27.28 -1.78 -3.89
CA THR A 117 27.28 -1.24 -2.52
C THR A 117 25.84 -1.04 -2.06
N THR A 118 25.58 -1.09 -0.75
CA THR A 118 24.26 -0.83 -0.17
C THR A 118 24.02 0.66 0.13
N GLU A 119 24.78 1.57 -0.49
CA GLU A 119 24.62 3.01 -0.30
C GLU A 119 23.53 3.54 -1.23
N ALA A 120 22.46 4.09 -0.65
CA ALA A 120 21.34 4.67 -1.41
C ALA A 120 21.76 5.81 -2.36
N THR A 121 21.12 5.84 -3.52
CA THR A 121 21.23 6.84 -4.58
C THR A 121 19.91 7.56 -4.75
N ASN A 122 19.93 8.88 -4.76
CA ASN A 122 18.77 9.71 -5.13
C ASN A 122 19.09 10.47 -6.42
N LEU A 123 18.48 10.10 -7.53
CA LEU A 123 18.73 10.68 -8.85
C LEU A 123 17.45 11.28 -9.42
N PHE A 124 17.39 12.61 -9.49
CA PHE A 124 16.32 13.34 -10.16
C PHE A 124 16.82 13.84 -11.52
N LEU A 125 16.13 13.47 -12.59
CA LEU A 125 16.46 13.79 -13.98
C LEU A 125 15.35 14.65 -14.59
N ASN A 126 15.54 15.97 -14.56
CA ASN A 126 14.59 16.94 -15.10
C ASN A 126 14.88 17.28 -16.57
N GLY A 127 13.88 17.13 -17.42
CA GLY A 127 13.96 17.47 -18.83
C GLY A 127 14.90 16.58 -19.65
N VAL A 128 15.01 15.30 -19.29
CA VAL A 128 15.79 14.33 -20.08
C VAL A 128 14.96 13.76 -21.22
N LYS A 129 15.64 13.41 -22.31
CA LYS A 129 15.07 12.69 -23.45
C LYS A 129 15.43 11.20 -23.43
N ARG A 130 16.57 10.86 -22.83
CA ARG A 130 17.07 9.49 -22.65
C ARG A 130 17.81 9.39 -21.33
N ALA A 131 17.74 8.24 -20.70
CA ALA A 131 18.61 7.94 -19.57
C ALA A 131 19.02 6.46 -19.54
N ASN A 132 20.29 6.22 -19.21
CA ASN A 132 20.76 4.91 -18.75
C ASN A 132 21.23 5.04 -17.32
N VAL A 133 20.58 4.36 -16.39
CA VAL A 133 20.86 4.47 -14.96
C VAL A 133 21.16 3.09 -14.40
N ILE A 134 22.26 2.99 -13.65
CA ILE A 134 22.70 1.81 -12.92
C ILE A 134 22.94 2.26 -11.48
N THR A 135 22.23 1.66 -10.52
CA THR A 135 22.44 1.94 -9.10
C THR A 135 22.94 0.71 -8.32
N GLY A 136 22.84 0.74 -6.98
CA GLY A 136 23.52 -0.17 -6.05
C GLY A 136 22.62 -1.25 -5.51
N ASP A 137 22.91 -1.80 -4.33
CA ASP A 137 22.04 -2.71 -3.59
C ASP A 137 21.37 -1.98 -2.40
N GLY A 138 21.23 -0.65 -2.46
CA GLY A 138 20.65 0.17 -1.41
C GLY A 138 19.36 0.80 -1.91
N GLY A 139 18.42 1.14 -1.02
CA GLY A 139 17.13 1.72 -1.44
C GLY A 139 17.30 3.03 -2.22
N ASP A 140 17.23 2.92 -3.53
CA ASP A 140 17.50 3.95 -4.50
C ASP A 140 16.20 4.68 -4.89
N THR A 141 16.31 5.94 -5.28
CA THR A 141 15.18 6.73 -5.78
C THR A 141 15.58 7.39 -7.08
N ILE A 142 14.90 7.01 -8.17
CA ILE A 142 15.10 7.57 -9.50
C ILE A 142 13.80 8.20 -9.99
N ASP A 143 13.82 9.51 -10.25
CA ASP A 143 12.66 10.24 -10.77
C ASP A 143 13.06 10.92 -12.09
N ILE A 144 12.35 10.58 -13.16
CA ILE A 144 12.62 11.00 -14.52
C ILE A 144 11.47 11.87 -15.03
N ARG A 145 11.79 13.11 -15.42
CA ARG A 145 10.87 14.04 -16.08
C ARG A 145 11.27 14.22 -17.54
N MET A 146 10.46 13.67 -18.42
CA MET A 146 10.76 13.57 -19.84
C MET A 146 10.44 14.84 -20.60
N CYS A 147 11.32 15.22 -21.51
CA CYS A 147 11.12 16.34 -22.43
C CYS A 147 11.66 16.00 -23.82
N TYR A 148 10.92 16.36 -24.86
CA TYR A 148 11.31 16.14 -26.25
C TYR A 148 10.94 17.31 -27.16
N ASP A 149 11.66 17.39 -28.28
CA ASP A 149 11.42 18.27 -29.40
C ASP A 149 10.56 17.59 -30.48
N GLN A 150 9.59 18.32 -31.04
CA GLN A 150 8.80 17.85 -32.18
C GLN A 150 9.69 17.46 -33.38
N ASN A 151 9.40 16.29 -33.98
CA ASN A 151 10.03 15.75 -35.20
C ASN A 151 11.51 15.33 -35.06
N SER A 152 11.90 14.86 -33.89
CA SER A 152 13.22 14.26 -33.70
C SER A 152 13.18 12.78 -34.11
N VAL A 153 14.16 12.35 -34.89
CA VAL A 153 14.39 10.93 -35.26
C VAL A 153 15.18 10.18 -34.20
N TRP A 154 15.42 10.84 -33.06
CA TRP A 154 16.16 10.33 -31.93
C TRP A 154 15.32 9.27 -31.20
N ASN A 155 15.97 8.17 -30.78
CA ASN A 155 15.36 7.23 -29.83
C ASN A 155 15.14 7.92 -28.49
N ASP A 156 14.08 7.58 -27.78
CA ASP A 156 13.61 8.29 -26.57
C ASP A 156 13.53 7.31 -25.41
N ASP A 157 14.51 6.41 -25.36
CA ASP A 157 14.44 5.23 -24.54
C ASP A 157 15.13 5.43 -23.19
N PHE A 158 14.54 4.82 -22.18
CA PHE A 158 15.02 4.82 -20.81
C PHE A 158 15.43 3.40 -20.43
N ARG A 159 16.57 3.25 -19.76
CA ARG A 159 17.05 1.97 -19.20
C ARG A 159 17.52 2.19 -17.78
N ILE A 160 16.85 1.55 -16.83
CA ILE A 160 17.15 1.71 -15.41
C ILE A 160 17.38 0.32 -14.83
N ALA A 161 18.47 0.14 -14.10
CA ALA A 161 18.78 -1.06 -13.33
C ALA A 161 19.11 -0.67 -11.89
N THR A 162 18.27 -1.05 -10.93
CA THR A 162 18.46 -0.70 -9.52
C THR A 162 18.96 -1.83 -8.62
N PHE A 163 19.06 -3.05 -9.15
CA PHE A 163 19.74 -4.21 -8.55
C PHE A 163 19.18 -4.71 -7.22
N GLY A 164 19.26 -3.97 -6.12
CA GLY A 164 18.66 -4.43 -4.88
C GLY A 164 18.46 -3.32 -3.87
N GLY A 165 17.77 -3.63 -2.78
CA GLY A 165 17.21 -2.60 -1.91
C GLY A 165 15.74 -2.36 -2.23
N ASP A 166 15.05 -1.58 -1.40
CA ASP A 166 13.66 -1.17 -1.68
C ASP A 166 13.71 0.12 -2.51
N ASP A 167 13.54 0.01 -3.81
CA ASP A 167 13.77 1.09 -4.76
C ASP A 167 12.48 1.81 -5.18
N VAL A 168 12.61 3.08 -5.58
CA VAL A 168 11.51 3.86 -6.16
C VAL A 168 11.95 4.37 -7.51
N VAL A 169 11.32 3.89 -8.57
CA VAL A 169 11.55 4.36 -9.94
C VAL A 169 10.27 4.99 -10.49
N ARG A 170 10.39 6.26 -10.90
CA ARG A 170 9.28 7.01 -11.49
C ARG A 170 9.69 7.61 -12.81
N ILE A 171 8.80 7.49 -13.79
CA ILE A 171 8.85 8.25 -15.03
C ILE A 171 7.59 9.12 -15.18
N ALA A 172 7.74 10.30 -15.76
CA ALA A 172 6.63 11.22 -16.01
C ALA A 172 6.98 12.20 -17.13
N GLY A 173 5.97 12.77 -17.78
CA GLY A 173 6.16 13.96 -18.62
C GLY A 173 6.59 15.17 -17.79
N LEU A 174 7.55 15.96 -18.29
CA LEU A 174 7.93 17.24 -17.71
C LEU A 174 6.76 18.23 -17.80
N ALA A 175 6.47 18.98 -16.75
CA ALA A 175 5.47 20.05 -16.82
C ALA A 175 6.10 21.35 -17.35
N VAL A 176 6.45 21.40 -18.65
CA VAL A 176 7.19 22.54 -19.27
C VAL A 176 6.58 23.91 -18.93
N ALA A 177 5.25 24.03 -18.96
CA ALA A 177 4.59 25.29 -18.62
C ALA A 177 4.81 25.73 -17.15
N GLN A 178 4.97 24.77 -16.23
CA GLN A 178 5.26 25.04 -14.82
C GLN A 178 6.73 25.46 -14.63
N GLU A 179 7.67 24.81 -15.31
CA GLU A 179 9.10 25.20 -15.29
C GLU A 179 9.28 26.64 -15.77
N LEU A 180 8.64 26.96 -16.91
CA LEU A 180 8.64 28.32 -17.46
C LEU A 180 8.00 29.32 -16.50
N ALA A 181 6.92 28.96 -15.83
CA ALA A 181 6.27 29.81 -14.84
C ALA A 181 7.11 30.01 -13.58
N ALA A 182 7.94 29.03 -13.21
CA ALA A 182 8.94 29.12 -12.14
C ALA A 182 10.17 29.96 -12.55
N GLY A 183 10.27 30.34 -13.82
CA GLY A 183 11.32 31.19 -14.36
C GLY A 183 12.52 30.43 -14.92
N ASP A 184 12.44 29.10 -15.03
CA ASP A 184 13.47 28.33 -15.71
C ASP A 184 13.35 28.52 -17.23
N LEU A 185 14.32 29.27 -17.78
CA LEU A 185 14.33 29.62 -19.20
C LEU A 185 14.91 28.50 -20.08
N THR A 186 15.39 27.41 -19.50
CA THR A 186 15.92 26.24 -20.21
C THR A 186 14.90 25.70 -21.20
N TYR A 187 13.62 25.70 -20.82
CA TYR A 187 12.54 25.08 -21.57
C TYR A 187 11.75 26.02 -22.49
N ILE A 188 12.27 27.21 -22.82
CA ILE A 188 11.59 28.16 -23.73
C ILE A 188 11.49 27.58 -25.14
N GLU A 189 12.60 27.06 -25.67
CA GLU A 189 12.69 26.48 -27.01
C GLU A 189 13.91 25.56 -27.11
N SER A 190 13.84 24.52 -27.95
CA SER A 190 15.02 23.70 -28.24
C SER A 190 15.98 24.44 -29.18
N VAL A 191 17.29 24.36 -28.93
CA VAL A 191 18.32 25.00 -29.78
C VAL A 191 18.23 24.57 -31.24
N ASN A 192 17.88 23.31 -31.50
CA ASN A 192 17.88 22.74 -32.84
C ASN A 192 16.57 22.98 -33.59
N LYS A 193 15.51 23.46 -32.90
CA LYS A 193 14.20 23.82 -33.48
C LYS A 193 13.62 25.08 -32.78
N PRO A 194 14.21 26.27 -32.99
CA PRO A 194 13.69 27.50 -32.40
C PRO A 194 12.25 27.76 -32.84
N GLY A 195 11.41 28.24 -31.91
CA GLY A 195 10.01 28.58 -32.17
C GLY A 195 8.99 27.44 -32.21
N LEU A 196 9.38 26.20 -31.89
CA LEU A 196 8.44 25.09 -31.66
C LEU A 196 8.32 24.75 -30.18
N PRO A 197 7.12 24.40 -29.68
CA PRO A 197 6.96 23.98 -28.29
C PRO A 197 7.67 22.65 -28.04
N LEU A 198 8.32 22.55 -26.88
CA LEU A 198 8.70 21.27 -26.30
C LEU A 198 7.43 20.52 -25.91
N LEU A 199 7.48 19.20 -26.09
CA LEU A 199 6.34 18.34 -25.85
C LEU A 199 6.59 17.40 -24.66
N THR A 200 5.50 16.84 -24.14
CA THR A 200 5.42 16.11 -22.87
C THR A 200 4.46 14.91 -23.01
N SER A 201 4.95 13.76 -23.46
CA SER A 201 4.25 12.51 -23.77
C SER A 201 5.32 11.42 -23.86
N GLY A 202 5.03 10.26 -23.27
CA GLY A 202 5.79 9.03 -23.49
C GLY A 202 5.26 8.19 -24.64
N ALA A 203 4.12 8.57 -25.24
CA ALA A 203 3.29 7.71 -26.10
C ALA A 203 4.09 6.98 -27.17
N GLY A 204 4.22 5.66 -27.00
CA GLY A 204 4.86 4.75 -27.97
C GLY A 204 6.39 4.67 -27.91
N HIS A 205 7.03 5.27 -26.90
CA HIS A 205 8.47 5.17 -26.65
C HIS A 205 8.77 4.06 -25.65
N ASN A 206 9.85 3.28 -25.84
CA ASN A 206 10.13 2.15 -24.95
C ASN A 206 10.91 2.58 -23.71
N ALA A 207 10.56 2.04 -22.56
CA ALA A 207 11.36 2.16 -21.37
C ALA A 207 11.55 0.78 -20.72
N PHE A 208 12.77 0.52 -20.26
CA PHE A 208 13.19 -0.78 -19.73
C PHE A 208 13.66 -0.60 -18.29
N PHE A 209 13.08 -1.36 -17.38
CA PHE A 209 13.35 -1.26 -15.95
C PHE A 209 13.66 -2.65 -15.41
N ALA A 210 14.77 -2.78 -14.71
CA ALA A 210 15.13 -3.96 -13.93
C ALA A 210 15.33 -3.51 -12.49
N LEU A 211 14.33 -3.72 -11.65
CA LEU A 211 14.28 -3.16 -10.30
C LEU A 211 15.18 -4.00 -9.36
N GLY A 212 15.08 -5.32 -9.46
CA GLY A 212 16.08 -6.23 -8.92
C GLY A 212 15.57 -6.96 -7.68
N ALA A 213 16.13 -6.71 -6.51
CA ALA A 213 15.82 -7.47 -5.30
C ALA A 213 15.39 -6.54 -4.17
N GLY A 214 14.15 -6.62 -3.73
CA GLY A 214 13.60 -5.83 -2.64
C GLY A 214 12.12 -5.60 -2.84
N ASN A 215 11.54 -4.65 -2.13
CA ASN A 215 10.16 -4.21 -2.35
C ASN A 215 10.18 -2.94 -3.18
N ASP A 216 10.12 -3.10 -4.50
CA ASP A 216 10.30 -1.98 -5.41
C ASP A 216 8.97 -1.31 -5.77
N THR A 217 9.03 -0.02 -6.03
CA THR A 217 7.90 0.77 -6.52
C THR A 217 8.23 1.33 -7.89
N PHE A 218 7.49 0.88 -8.90
CA PHE A 218 7.55 1.46 -10.24
C PHE A 218 6.29 2.26 -10.57
N ILE A 219 6.51 3.50 -11.02
CA ILE A 219 5.46 4.39 -11.52
C ILE A 219 5.80 4.76 -12.95
N GLY A 220 5.11 4.08 -13.87
CA GLY A 220 5.13 4.31 -15.30
C GLY A 220 4.49 5.62 -15.73
N TYR A 221 4.57 5.87 -17.02
CA TYR A 221 3.90 6.97 -17.70
C TYR A 221 3.44 6.45 -19.06
N ASN A 222 2.95 7.31 -19.95
CA ASN A 222 2.44 6.92 -21.27
C ASN A 222 3.48 6.26 -22.22
N THR A 223 4.54 5.61 -21.73
CA THR A 223 5.56 4.85 -22.47
C THR A 223 5.09 3.41 -22.74
N ASN A 224 5.83 2.67 -23.58
CA ASN A 224 5.72 1.21 -23.65
C ASN A 224 6.70 0.65 -22.61
N ASP A 225 6.19 0.35 -21.42
CA ASP A 225 7.04 -0.04 -20.31
C ASP A 225 7.33 -1.55 -20.34
N HIS A 226 8.61 -1.88 -20.20
CA HIS A 226 9.14 -3.22 -20.02
C HIS A 226 9.75 -3.30 -18.63
N VAL A 227 8.97 -3.81 -17.67
CA VAL A 227 9.36 -3.84 -16.26
C VAL A 227 9.69 -5.28 -15.86
N GLU A 228 10.89 -5.47 -15.34
CA GLU A 228 11.36 -6.66 -14.63
C GLU A 228 11.47 -6.31 -13.15
N GLY A 229 10.61 -6.93 -12.33
CA GLY A 229 10.64 -6.81 -10.88
C GLY A 229 11.94 -7.33 -10.26
N GLY A 230 12.40 -8.47 -10.77
CA GLY A 230 13.71 -9.08 -10.50
C GLY A 230 13.59 -10.40 -9.75
N THR A 231 14.65 -10.86 -9.08
CA THR A 231 14.67 -12.17 -8.39
C THR A 231 15.40 -12.05 -7.05
N ASP A 232 14.69 -12.12 -5.94
CA ASP A 232 15.31 -12.22 -4.62
C ASP A 232 15.19 -13.64 -4.03
N GLY A 233 16.18 -14.01 -3.22
CA GLY A 233 16.23 -15.28 -2.51
C GLY A 233 15.91 -15.05 -1.04
N GLY A 234 14.63 -14.99 -0.67
CA GLY A 234 14.19 -14.63 0.67
C GLY A 234 13.66 -15.81 1.49
N ALA A 235 14.32 -16.13 2.61
CA ALA A 235 13.74 -16.94 3.67
C ALA A 235 12.88 -16.08 4.62
N ILE A 236 11.78 -16.67 5.11
CA ILE A 236 10.82 -16.05 6.03
C ILE A 236 11.37 -16.08 7.45
N GLU A 237 11.42 -14.93 8.11
CA GLU A 237 11.30 -14.84 9.56
C GLU A 237 10.07 -13.97 9.84
N LEU A 238 9.14 -14.49 10.65
CA LEU A 238 7.87 -13.83 10.97
C LEU A 238 8.10 -12.38 11.44
N VAL A 239 7.51 -11.41 10.74
CA VAL A 239 7.33 -10.05 11.23
C VAL A 239 5.85 -9.70 11.12
N TYR A 240 5.23 -9.48 12.27
CA TYR A 240 3.87 -8.96 12.40
C TYR A 240 3.80 -7.54 11.86
N SER A 241 2.65 -7.10 11.35
CA SER A 241 2.43 -5.68 11.03
C SER A 241 2.71 -4.81 12.26
N GLU A 242 3.86 -4.15 12.31
CA GLU A 242 4.12 -3.08 13.29
C GLU A 242 3.46 -1.78 12.80
N SER A 243 2.14 -1.76 12.82
CA SER A 243 1.40 -0.62 13.35
C SER A 243 -0.08 -0.88 13.18
N ALA A 244 -0.77 -0.68 14.28
CA ALA A 244 -2.20 -0.48 14.25
C ALA A 244 -2.53 1.00 14.08
N PRO A 245 -3.79 1.34 13.76
CA PRO A 245 -4.35 2.65 14.02
C PRO A 245 -4.16 2.97 15.51
N SER A 246 -3.12 3.74 15.81
CA SER A 246 -2.97 4.33 17.13
C SER A 246 -4.05 5.40 17.30
N GLY A 247 -4.98 5.16 18.24
CA GLY A 247 -5.71 6.24 18.88
C GLY A 247 -7.14 6.48 18.43
N PHE A 248 -7.81 5.58 17.69
CA PHE A 248 -9.23 5.76 17.37
C PHE A 248 -10.08 4.48 17.54
N ALA A 249 -11.34 4.67 17.88
CA ALA A 249 -12.40 3.66 17.90
C ALA A 249 -13.58 4.13 17.05
N TYR A 250 -14.49 3.22 16.71
CA TYR A 250 -15.72 3.52 16.00
C TYR A 250 -16.94 3.12 16.83
N SER A 251 -17.98 3.92 16.73
CA SER A 251 -19.27 3.60 17.33
C SER A 251 -20.40 4.21 16.51
N ILE A 252 -21.56 3.58 16.51
CA ILE A 252 -22.75 4.09 15.85
C ILE A 252 -23.69 4.63 16.92
N GLY A 253 -24.19 5.83 16.71
CA GLY A 253 -25.15 6.47 17.62
C GLY A 253 -25.91 7.60 16.92
N GLY A 254 -26.90 8.16 17.60
CA GLY A 254 -27.64 9.34 17.11
C GLY A 254 -29.15 9.24 17.31
N ALA A 255 -29.81 10.40 17.45
CA ALA A 255 -31.23 10.44 17.72
C ALA A 255 -31.97 11.66 17.20
N THR A 256 -33.28 11.44 17.06
CA THR A 256 -34.34 12.45 17.20
C THR A 256 -35.35 11.92 18.22
N ALA A 257 -36.14 12.79 18.87
CA ALA A 257 -37.14 12.35 19.84
C ALA A 257 -38.10 11.32 19.21
N GLY A 258 -38.01 10.05 19.65
CA GLY A 258 -38.82 8.93 19.15
C GLY A 258 -38.20 8.06 18.04
N GLY A 259 -36.90 8.17 17.73
CA GLY A 259 -36.20 7.27 16.79
C GLY A 259 -34.66 7.41 16.80
N HIS A 260 -33.97 6.40 16.24
CA HIS A 260 -32.51 6.26 16.18
C HIS A 260 -32.01 6.80 14.85
N ASN A 261 -31.42 8.01 14.72
CA ASN A 261 -30.81 8.39 13.44
C ASN A 261 -29.34 7.95 13.43
N SER A 262 -29.08 6.75 12.94
CA SER A 262 -27.80 6.07 13.09
C SER A 262 -26.71 6.79 12.31
N THR A 263 -25.72 7.31 13.03
CA THR A 263 -24.55 7.97 12.47
C THR A 263 -23.30 7.24 12.95
N LEU A 264 -22.40 6.91 12.04
CA LEU A 264 -21.10 6.38 12.39
C LEU A 264 -20.21 7.52 12.89
N TYR A 265 -19.60 7.32 14.05
CA TYR A 265 -18.63 8.22 14.64
C TYR A 265 -17.26 7.55 14.75
N LYS A 266 -16.22 8.31 14.43
CA LYS A 266 -14.84 8.01 14.79
C LYS A 266 -14.51 8.74 16.10
N ILE A 267 -14.01 8.00 17.08
CA ILE A 267 -13.72 8.45 18.44
C ILE A 267 -12.22 8.42 18.64
N ASP A 268 -11.58 9.52 19.01
CA ASP A 268 -10.17 9.52 19.44
C ASP A 268 -10.07 8.90 20.84
N LEU A 269 -9.35 7.79 21.03
CA LEU A 269 -9.25 7.11 22.32
C LEU A 269 -8.43 7.87 23.37
N SER A 270 -7.57 8.79 22.94
CA SER A 270 -6.74 9.61 23.84
C SER A 270 -7.49 10.83 24.38
N THR A 271 -8.44 11.37 23.60
CA THR A 271 -9.19 12.60 23.94
C THR A 271 -10.70 12.38 24.12
N GLY A 272 -11.25 11.29 23.56
CA GLY A 272 -12.68 10.99 23.34
C GLY A 272 -13.42 11.97 22.44
N VAL A 273 -12.69 12.79 21.68
CA VAL A 273 -13.27 13.65 20.64
C VAL A 273 -13.92 12.78 19.58
N THR A 274 -15.13 13.16 19.14
CA THR A 274 -15.87 12.43 18.10
C THR A 274 -16.02 13.21 16.81
N ILE A 275 -15.73 12.54 15.70
CA ILE A 275 -15.91 13.03 14.34
C ILE A 275 -17.00 12.19 13.70
N ALA A 276 -18.05 12.83 13.20
CA ALA A 276 -19.07 12.13 12.41
C ALA A 276 -18.45 11.70 11.08
N VAL A 277 -18.53 10.41 10.76
CA VAL A 277 -18.13 9.86 9.46
C VAL A 277 -19.27 10.05 8.47
N GLY A 278 -20.47 9.60 8.82
CA GLY A 278 -21.64 9.69 7.96
C GLY A 278 -22.85 8.91 8.50
N PRO A 279 -24.02 9.05 7.85
CA PRO A 279 -25.21 8.29 8.21
C PRO A 279 -25.05 6.81 7.88
N VAL A 280 -25.44 5.94 8.80
CA VAL A 280 -25.57 4.50 8.59
C VAL A 280 -26.99 4.24 8.13
N SER A 281 -27.15 3.65 6.95
CA SER A 281 -28.47 3.45 6.36
C SER A 281 -28.56 2.15 5.57
N ILE A 282 -29.68 1.44 5.70
CA ILE A 282 -29.91 0.21 4.95
C ILE A 282 -30.96 0.48 3.88
N SER A 283 -30.76 -0.07 2.68
CA SER A 283 -31.76 -0.09 1.62
C SER A 283 -32.19 -1.53 1.30
N GLY A 284 -33.47 -1.74 1.04
CA GLY A 284 -33.99 -3.04 0.55
C GLY A 284 -34.13 -4.17 1.57
N ALA A 285 -33.90 -3.95 2.88
CA ALA A 285 -34.13 -4.98 3.89
C ALA A 285 -35.62 -5.12 4.26
N PRO A 286 -36.13 -6.34 4.50
CA PRO A 286 -37.49 -6.54 4.98
C PRO A 286 -37.73 -5.81 6.30
N GLY A 287 -38.69 -4.88 6.32
CA GLY A 287 -39.13 -4.21 7.56
C GLY A 287 -38.32 -2.97 7.98
N ASN A 288 -37.15 -2.70 7.42
CA ASN A 288 -36.32 -1.53 7.75
C ASN A 288 -35.60 -0.96 6.52
N SER A 289 -35.90 0.28 6.15
CA SER A 289 -35.14 1.05 5.17
C SER A 289 -34.91 2.47 5.68
N GLY A 290 -33.71 3.02 5.45
CA GLY A 290 -33.32 4.35 5.88
C GLY A 290 -32.34 4.32 7.05
N THR A 291 -32.29 5.43 7.80
CA THR A 291 -31.31 5.65 8.87
C THR A 291 -31.85 5.37 10.26
N ASN A 292 -33.10 4.85 10.39
CA ASN A 292 -33.72 4.54 11.67
C ASN A 292 -33.31 3.16 12.21
N LEU A 293 -32.03 2.96 12.53
CA LEU A 293 -31.48 1.64 12.83
C LEU A 293 -31.04 1.54 14.29
N ASP A 294 -31.48 0.46 14.94
CA ASP A 294 -31.02 0.10 16.28
C ASP A 294 -29.81 -0.84 16.12
N VAL A 295 -28.59 -0.30 16.15
CA VAL A 295 -27.36 -1.07 15.96
C VAL A 295 -26.78 -1.38 17.33
N GLU A 296 -26.87 -2.65 17.73
CA GLU A 296 -26.69 -3.11 19.10
C GLU A 296 -25.24 -3.49 19.43
N SER A 297 -24.46 -3.78 18.40
CA SER A 297 -23.03 -4.01 18.57
C SER A 297 -22.30 -3.77 17.25
N LEU A 298 -21.04 -3.40 17.38
CA LEU A 298 -20.14 -3.02 16.29
C LEU A 298 -18.74 -3.53 16.60
N THR A 299 -18.14 -4.24 15.67
CA THR A 299 -16.77 -4.73 15.79
C THR A 299 -16.01 -4.52 14.49
N PHE A 300 -14.70 -4.37 14.59
CA PHE A 300 -13.82 -4.20 13.43
C PHE A 300 -13.41 -5.58 12.91
N SER A 301 -13.58 -5.82 11.62
CA SER A 301 -13.12 -7.06 11.00
C SER A 301 -11.63 -6.98 10.70
N PRO A 302 -10.82 -7.90 11.25
CA PRO A 302 -9.41 -7.97 10.91
C PRO A 302 -9.16 -8.44 9.46
N VAL A 303 -10.19 -9.00 8.80
CA VAL A 303 -10.07 -9.64 7.48
C VAL A 303 -10.19 -8.63 6.34
N ASP A 304 -11.20 -7.76 6.39
CA ASP A 304 -11.52 -6.84 5.29
C ASP A 304 -11.44 -5.36 5.71
N GLY A 305 -11.07 -5.07 6.95
CA GLY A 305 -10.93 -3.72 7.49
C GLY A 305 -12.26 -2.98 7.64
N GLN A 306 -13.39 -3.69 7.62
CA GLN A 306 -14.73 -3.11 7.65
C GLN A 306 -15.37 -3.33 9.02
N LEU A 307 -16.35 -2.50 9.35
CA LEU A 307 -17.10 -2.64 10.60
C LEU A 307 -18.27 -3.59 10.37
N TYR A 308 -18.49 -4.51 11.29
CA TYR A 308 -19.67 -5.38 11.29
C TYR A 308 -20.50 -5.09 12.52
N GLY A 309 -21.80 -5.04 12.34
CA GLY A 309 -22.73 -4.87 13.45
C GLY A 309 -24.04 -5.58 13.22
N PHE A 310 -24.85 -5.68 14.26
CA PHE A 310 -26.20 -6.23 14.17
C PHE A 310 -27.24 -5.12 14.33
N VAL A 311 -28.16 -5.07 13.38
CA VAL A 311 -29.31 -4.18 13.46
C VAL A 311 -30.53 -4.94 13.98
N LYS A 312 -31.26 -4.33 14.94
CA LYS A 312 -32.60 -4.73 15.33
C LYS A 312 -33.62 -3.72 14.81
N SER A 313 -34.82 -4.20 14.49
CA SER A 313 -36.00 -3.36 14.31
C SER A 313 -36.96 -3.53 15.48
N THR A 314 -37.79 -2.52 15.74
CA THR A 314 -39.01 -2.67 16.53
C THR A 314 -39.98 -3.62 15.79
N GLY A 315 -39.78 -4.94 15.92
CA GLY A 315 -40.64 -5.94 15.25
C GLY A 315 -40.03 -7.28 14.81
N ASN A 316 -38.84 -7.66 15.27
CA ASN A 316 -38.21 -9.01 15.11
C ASN A 316 -37.29 -9.24 13.89
N THR A 317 -36.90 -8.22 13.13
CA THR A 317 -35.84 -8.40 12.11
C THR A 317 -34.49 -8.07 12.72
N VAL A 318 -33.66 -9.11 12.87
CA VAL A 318 -32.26 -9.04 13.29
C VAL A 318 -31.42 -9.41 12.07
N GLY A 319 -30.44 -8.59 11.71
CA GLY A 319 -29.52 -8.93 10.64
C GLY A 319 -28.18 -8.26 10.76
N LEU A 320 -27.18 -8.93 10.17
CA LEU A 320 -25.81 -8.46 10.09
C LEU A 320 -25.70 -7.36 9.03
N ILE A 321 -25.03 -6.28 9.40
CA ILE A 321 -24.63 -5.20 8.51
C ILE A 321 -23.12 -5.10 8.45
N LYS A 322 -22.63 -4.61 7.32
CA LYS A 322 -21.26 -4.22 7.08
C LYS A 322 -21.21 -2.72 6.80
N VAL A 323 -20.32 -2.00 7.45
CA VAL A 323 -20.21 -0.54 7.38
C VAL A 323 -18.78 -0.16 7.05
N ASP A 324 -18.61 0.67 6.03
CA ASP A 324 -17.32 1.26 5.67
C ASP A 324 -16.91 2.32 6.71
N PRO A 325 -15.78 2.14 7.43
CA PRO A 325 -15.33 3.08 8.45
C PRO A 325 -14.92 4.46 7.91
N LEU A 326 -14.70 4.60 6.61
CA LEU A 326 -14.31 5.86 5.95
C LEU A 326 -15.50 6.67 5.46
N THR A 327 -16.55 5.99 4.98
CA THR A 327 -17.67 6.64 4.28
C THR A 327 -19.02 6.43 4.96
N ALA A 328 -19.11 5.55 5.96
CA ALA A 328 -20.34 5.02 6.54
C ALA A 328 -21.26 4.27 5.55
N ALA A 329 -20.77 3.97 4.33
CA ALA A 329 -21.51 3.16 3.38
C ALA A 329 -21.86 1.81 4.00
N THR A 330 -23.15 1.46 4.00
CA THR A 330 -23.67 0.34 4.76
C THR A 330 -24.30 -0.68 3.82
N THR A 331 -23.90 -1.95 3.98
CA THR A 331 -24.43 -3.10 3.26
C THR A 331 -25.17 -4.00 4.25
N PHE A 332 -26.41 -4.36 3.95
CA PHE A 332 -27.12 -5.40 4.69
C PHE A 332 -26.73 -6.77 4.13
N ILE A 333 -26.25 -7.66 4.99
CA ILE A 333 -25.76 -8.98 4.61
C ILE A 333 -26.89 -10.00 4.69
N GLY A 334 -27.56 -10.09 5.84
CA GLY A 334 -28.58 -11.10 6.10
C GLY A 334 -28.62 -11.55 7.55
N GLY A 335 -29.28 -12.67 7.83
CA GLY A 335 -29.50 -13.21 9.18
C GLY A 335 -30.98 -13.34 9.51
N THR A 336 -31.29 -14.15 10.54
CA THR A 336 -32.67 -14.36 11.01
C THR A 336 -32.75 -14.36 12.53
N SER A 337 -33.84 -13.82 13.08
CA SER A 337 -34.09 -13.83 14.53
C SER A 337 -34.19 -15.23 15.14
N ALA A 338 -34.44 -16.27 14.33
CA ALA A 338 -34.54 -17.66 14.77
C ALA A 338 -33.21 -18.24 15.27
N GLY A 339 -32.08 -17.67 14.87
CA GLY A 339 -30.75 -18.11 15.27
C GLY A 339 -30.25 -17.52 16.60
N TYR A 340 -30.87 -16.45 17.09
CA TYR A 340 -30.47 -15.76 18.32
C TYR A 340 -31.47 -16.09 19.43
N LYS A 341 -31.01 -16.11 20.68
CA LYS A 341 -31.93 -16.02 21.83
C LYS A 341 -32.49 -14.60 21.91
N ALA A 342 -33.43 -14.34 22.82
CA ALA A 342 -34.24 -13.11 22.78
C ALA A 342 -33.40 -11.82 22.96
N GLU A 343 -32.17 -11.92 23.47
CA GLU A 343 -31.24 -10.82 23.62
C GLU A 343 -29.86 -11.14 22.99
N LEU A 344 -29.50 -10.39 21.94
CA LEU A 344 -28.10 -10.27 21.47
C LEU A 344 -27.40 -9.26 22.38
N GLN A 345 -26.19 -9.60 22.84
CA GLN A 345 -25.49 -8.78 23.83
C GLN A 345 -24.26 -8.06 23.26
N ASP A 346 -23.31 -8.78 22.66
CA ASP A 346 -22.16 -8.17 22.00
C ASP A 346 -21.47 -9.17 21.04
N MET A 347 -20.48 -8.69 20.27
CA MET A 347 -19.70 -9.47 19.32
C MET A 347 -18.25 -9.06 19.24
N ALA A 348 -17.40 -9.99 18.81
CA ALA A 348 -16.00 -9.73 18.54
C ALA A 348 -15.50 -10.66 17.43
N PHE A 349 -14.68 -10.13 16.53
CA PHE A 349 -13.89 -10.99 15.65
C PHE A 349 -12.75 -11.64 16.42
N GLY A 350 -12.49 -12.91 16.14
CA GLY A 350 -11.20 -13.51 16.47
C GLY A 350 -10.11 -13.05 15.50
N THR A 351 -8.85 -13.25 15.89
CA THR A 351 -7.72 -13.03 14.97
C THR A 351 -7.70 -14.03 13.81
N ASP A 352 -8.57 -15.05 13.87
CA ASP A 352 -8.85 -16.05 12.83
C ASP A 352 -9.92 -15.60 11.82
N GLY A 353 -10.37 -14.34 11.90
CA GLY A 353 -11.43 -13.80 11.03
C GLY A 353 -12.84 -14.29 11.34
N LYS A 354 -13.01 -15.15 12.36
CA LYS A 354 -14.32 -15.67 12.74
C LYS A 354 -15.05 -14.68 13.65
N LEU A 355 -16.29 -14.34 13.31
CA LEU A 355 -17.13 -13.47 14.14
C LEU A 355 -17.82 -14.29 15.23
N TYR A 356 -17.56 -13.95 16.48
CA TYR A 356 -18.18 -14.56 17.66
C TYR A 356 -19.22 -13.60 18.24
N ILE A 357 -20.36 -14.14 18.67
CA ILE A 357 -21.42 -13.38 19.33
C ILE A 357 -21.81 -14.05 20.64
N VAL A 358 -22.26 -13.24 21.60
CA VAL A 358 -22.87 -13.73 22.82
C VAL A 358 -24.36 -13.36 22.85
N SER A 359 -25.19 -14.34 23.20
CA SER A 359 -26.65 -14.17 23.29
C SER A 359 -27.21 -15.04 24.42
N GLU A 360 -27.81 -14.40 25.43
CA GLU A 360 -28.40 -15.05 26.61
C GLU A 360 -27.60 -16.24 27.20
N GLY A 361 -26.30 -16.06 27.39
CA GLY A 361 -25.42 -17.08 27.95
C GLY A 361 -24.86 -18.10 26.95
N ASP A 362 -25.20 -17.98 25.67
CA ASP A 362 -24.62 -18.76 24.58
C ASP A 362 -23.41 -18.07 23.98
N LEU A 363 -22.50 -18.88 23.44
CA LEU A 363 -21.52 -18.45 22.47
C LEU A 363 -21.90 -19.01 21.11
N LEU A 364 -22.02 -18.14 20.10
CA LEU A 364 -22.25 -18.52 18.71
C LEU A 364 -21.18 -17.93 17.81
N SER A 365 -21.11 -18.44 16.60
CA SER A 365 -20.36 -17.83 15.49
C SER A 365 -21.28 -17.42 14.37
N VAL A 366 -20.88 -16.41 13.60
CA VAL A 366 -21.64 -15.85 12.49
C VAL A 366 -20.90 -16.09 11.18
N ASN A 367 -21.62 -16.53 10.16
CA ASN A 367 -21.14 -16.51 8.79
C ASN A 367 -21.31 -15.10 8.22
N THR A 368 -20.20 -14.40 8.01
CA THR A 368 -20.19 -12.99 7.59
C THR A 368 -20.68 -12.74 6.16
N SER A 369 -20.90 -13.79 5.36
CA SER A 369 -21.46 -13.67 4.00
C SER A 369 -22.99 -13.78 3.95
N SER A 370 -23.61 -14.37 4.98
CA SER A 370 -25.06 -14.63 5.02
C SER A 370 -25.74 -14.08 6.28
N GLY A 371 -24.99 -13.80 7.34
CA GLY A 371 -25.51 -13.48 8.67
C GLY A 371 -26.00 -14.70 9.46
N ASP A 372 -25.91 -15.90 8.90
CA ASP A 372 -26.35 -17.13 9.58
C ASP A 372 -25.46 -17.45 10.78
N VAL A 373 -26.04 -18.02 11.83
CA VAL A 373 -25.33 -18.37 13.06
C VAL A 373 -25.19 -19.87 13.28
N ALA A 374 -24.06 -20.25 13.87
CA ALA A 374 -23.76 -21.60 14.32
C ALA A 374 -23.43 -21.59 15.80
N MET A 375 -24.09 -22.44 16.57
CA MET A 375 -23.88 -22.59 18.01
C MET A 375 -22.50 -23.19 18.31
N ILE A 376 -21.80 -22.60 19.28
CA ILE A 376 -20.53 -23.11 19.81
C ILE A 376 -20.74 -23.69 21.22
N GLY A 377 -21.41 -22.94 22.09
CA GLY A 377 -21.75 -23.35 23.44
C GLY A 377 -23.18 -22.94 23.79
N ASP A 378 -24.01 -23.92 24.16
CA ASP A 378 -25.40 -23.69 24.62
C ASP A 378 -25.40 -23.45 26.14
N ASN A 379 -25.70 -22.22 26.53
CA ASN A 379 -25.79 -21.74 27.91
C ASN A 379 -24.52 -22.02 28.73
N THR A 380 -23.37 -22.09 28.07
CA THR A 380 -22.07 -22.42 28.69
C THR A 380 -21.46 -21.25 29.44
N LEU A 381 -21.89 -20.01 29.16
CA LEU A 381 -21.41 -18.82 29.86
C LEU A 381 -22.02 -18.69 31.25
N SER A 382 -23.21 -19.27 31.49
CA SER A 382 -23.97 -19.24 32.75
C SER A 382 -24.28 -17.84 33.31
N LYS A 383 -23.96 -16.78 32.54
CA LYS A 383 -24.01 -15.37 32.93
C LYS A 383 -24.31 -14.51 31.71
N LYS A 384 -24.90 -13.34 31.97
CA LYS A 384 -25.11 -12.27 30.99
C LYS A 384 -23.78 -11.55 30.74
N ILE A 385 -23.22 -11.73 29.54
CA ILE A 385 -22.02 -11.00 29.10
C ILE A 385 -22.50 -9.71 28.42
N ALA A 386 -22.16 -8.56 28.98
CA ALA A 386 -22.58 -7.26 28.47
C ALA A 386 -21.67 -6.72 27.36
N ALA A 387 -20.38 -7.06 27.39
CA ALA A 387 -19.42 -6.65 26.38
C ALA A 387 -18.41 -7.78 26.10
N LEU A 388 -17.95 -7.89 24.86
CA LEU A 388 -17.11 -8.96 24.34
C LEU A 388 -15.93 -8.38 23.57
N ALA A 389 -14.71 -8.85 23.86
CA ALA A 389 -13.51 -8.42 23.15
C ALA A 389 -12.56 -9.59 22.91
N ILE A 390 -11.79 -9.54 21.82
CA ILE A 390 -10.68 -10.45 21.58
C ILE A 390 -9.38 -9.77 22.01
N ASN A 391 -8.51 -10.45 22.75
CA ASN A 391 -7.15 -9.96 22.95
C ASN A 391 -6.30 -10.36 21.72
N PRO A 392 -5.70 -9.39 20.99
CA PRO A 392 -4.90 -9.70 19.81
C PRO A 392 -3.62 -10.48 20.14
N ASP A 393 -3.10 -10.39 21.38
CA ASP A 393 -1.81 -11.03 21.74
C ASP A 393 -1.93 -12.53 22.01
N ASP A 394 -3.05 -12.99 22.59
CA ASP A 394 -3.26 -14.40 22.93
C ASP A 394 -4.50 -15.03 22.29
N ASN A 395 -5.21 -14.27 21.44
CA ASN A 395 -6.43 -14.66 20.73
C ASN A 395 -7.52 -15.22 21.65
N LYS A 396 -7.51 -14.89 22.94
CA LYS A 396 -8.56 -15.27 23.87
C LYS A 396 -9.70 -14.27 23.81
N LEU A 397 -10.90 -14.82 23.96
CA LEU A 397 -12.12 -14.03 24.07
C LEU A 397 -12.30 -13.61 25.53
N TYR A 398 -12.68 -12.36 25.74
CA TYR A 398 -12.94 -11.78 27.05
C TYR A 398 -14.35 -11.21 27.09
N GLY A 399 -15.13 -11.62 28.08
CA GLY A 399 -16.49 -11.13 28.31
C GLY A 399 -16.59 -10.39 29.63
N LEU A 400 -17.17 -9.18 29.63
CA LEU A 400 -17.48 -8.44 30.85
C LEU A 400 -18.89 -8.77 31.31
N ALA A 401 -19.05 -9.14 32.57
CA ALA A 401 -20.34 -9.35 33.21
C ALA A 401 -20.49 -8.47 34.45
N GLN A 402 -21.72 -8.05 34.72
CA GLN A 402 -22.07 -7.33 35.95
C GLN A 402 -22.61 -8.30 36.99
N GLU A 403 -21.95 -8.40 38.14
CA GLU A 403 -22.35 -9.25 39.28
C GLU A 403 -22.58 -8.39 40.51
N GLY A 404 -23.84 -8.06 40.75
CA GLY A 404 -24.21 -7.04 41.73
C GLY A 404 -23.60 -5.69 41.36
N SER A 405 -22.80 -5.11 42.25
CA SER A 405 -22.08 -3.85 42.01
C SER A 405 -20.71 -4.03 41.36
N ASN A 406 -20.29 -5.26 41.07
CA ASN A 406 -18.96 -5.56 40.57
C ASN A 406 -18.99 -5.80 39.06
N SER A 407 -18.05 -5.20 38.34
CA SER A 407 -17.77 -5.55 36.93
C SER A 407 -16.64 -6.56 36.90
N ILE A 408 -16.89 -7.72 36.28
CA ILE A 408 -15.96 -8.84 36.24
C ILE A 408 -15.69 -9.19 34.78
N VAL A 409 -14.42 -9.20 34.40
CA VAL A 409 -13.96 -9.65 33.08
C VAL A 409 -13.59 -11.12 33.17
N TYR A 410 -14.17 -11.94 32.29
CA TYR A 410 -13.94 -13.37 32.19
C TYR A 410 -13.22 -13.70 30.89
N SER A 411 -12.25 -14.62 30.92
CA SER A 411 -11.80 -15.29 29.69
C SER A 411 -12.85 -16.33 29.26
N ILE A 412 -13.09 -16.48 27.96
CA ILE A 412 -14.03 -17.42 27.38
C ILE A 412 -13.27 -18.31 26.37
N ASP A 413 -13.47 -19.62 26.47
CA ASP A 413 -12.96 -20.58 25.49
C ASP A 413 -13.78 -20.47 24.19
N LYS A 414 -13.13 -20.13 23.07
CA LYS A 414 -13.79 -19.93 21.78
C LYS A 414 -14.26 -21.21 21.11
N ALA A 415 -13.71 -22.36 21.49
CA ALA A 415 -14.07 -23.65 20.92
C ALA A 415 -15.29 -24.26 21.63
N THR A 416 -15.50 -23.93 22.91
CA THR A 416 -16.56 -24.55 23.72
C THR A 416 -17.53 -23.56 24.37
N GLY A 417 -17.25 -22.26 24.35
CA GLY A 417 -18.03 -21.24 25.05
C GLY A 417 -17.92 -21.29 26.57
N LEU A 418 -16.96 -22.02 27.14
CA LEU A 418 -16.81 -22.16 28.60
C LEU A 418 -16.09 -20.95 29.19
N VAL A 419 -16.58 -20.50 30.36
CA VAL A 419 -15.93 -19.45 31.13
C VAL A 419 -14.69 -19.99 31.84
N GLY A 420 -13.57 -19.30 31.67
CA GLY A 420 -12.29 -19.58 32.33
C GLY A 420 -12.02 -18.66 33.51
N SER A 421 -10.81 -18.10 33.54
CA SER A 421 -10.34 -17.18 34.58
C SER A 421 -11.14 -15.86 34.62
N SER A 422 -11.17 -15.21 35.79
CA SER A 422 -11.93 -13.98 36.03
C SER A 422 -11.12 -12.90 36.74
N VAL A 423 -11.34 -11.64 36.38
CA VAL A 423 -10.74 -10.46 36.99
C VAL A 423 -11.83 -9.45 37.35
N GLN A 424 -12.00 -9.15 38.63
CA GLN A 424 -12.85 -8.04 39.07
C GLN A 424 -12.13 -6.72 38.84
N ILE A 425 -12.77 -5.80 38.13
CA ILE A 425 -12.24 -4.46 37.85
C ILE A 425 -12.71 -3.47 38.91
N SER A 426 -11.77 -2.71 39.47
CA SER A 426 -12.02 -1.65 40.45
C SER A 426 -12.00 -0.26 39.79
N ASN A 427 -12.46 0.76 40.51
CA ASN A 427 -12.51 2.18 40.08
C ASN A 427 -13.49 2.52 38.94
N LEU A 428 -14.36 1.59 38.56
CA LEU A 428 -15.56 1.94 37.80
C LEU A 428 -16.60 2.57 38.75
N PRO A 429 -17.37 3.58 38.30
CA PRO A 429 -18.52 4.08 39.06
C PRO A 429 -19.51 2.96 39.38
N ALA A 430 -20.15 3.01 40.55
CA ALA A 430 -21.07 1.96 41.01
C ALA A 430 -22.27 1.69 40.06
N ASN A 431 -22.58 2.64 39.18
CA ASN A 431 -23.67 2.55 38.19
C ASN A 431 -23.17 2.50 36.74
N ALA A 432 -21.87 2.25 36.50
CA ALA A 432 -21.35 2.11 35.15
C ALA A 432 -22.07 1.00 34.40
N LYS A 433 -22.48 1.27 33.16
CA LYS A 433 -23.11 0.32 32.25
C LYS A 433 -22.18 0.07 31.07
N ILE A 434 -21.22 -0.81 31.30
CA ILE A 434 -20.26 -1.17 30.27
C ILE A 434 -20.93 -2.12 29.28
N GLU A 435 -21.10 -1.67 28.05
CA GLU A 435 -21.74 -2.43 26.96
C GLU A 435 -20.86 -2.50 25.70
N GLY A 436 -19.88 -1.60 25.55
CA GLY A 436 -18.82 -1.70 24.53
C GLY A 436 -17.46 -1.99 25.15
N MET A 437 -16.71 -2.94 24.59
CA MET A 437 -15.34 -3.25 24.99
C MET A 437 -14.50 -3.70 23.79
N GLY A 438 -13.23 -3.30 23.75
CA GLY A 438 -12.30 -3.70 22.69
C GLY A 438 -10.86 -3.63 23.15
N PHE A 439 -10.02 -4.55 22.67
CA PHE A 439 -8.57 -4.40 22.80
C PHE A 439 -8.07 -3.55 21.64
N ASP A 440 -7.18 -2.61 21.93
CA ASP A 440 -6.32 -2.10 20.88
C ASP A 440 -5.22 -3.12 20.57
N SER A 441 -4.59 -2.92 19.42
CA SER A 441 -3.42 -3.66 18.96
C SER A 441 -2.20 -3.74 19.88
N SER A 442 -2.10 -2.85 20.88
CA SER A 442 -1.04 -2.88 21.88
C SER A 442 -1.38 -3.83 23.04
N GLY A 443 -2.52 -4.52 22.95
CA GLY A 443 -3.04 -5.40 23.99
C GLY A 443 -3.72 -4.65 25.13
N LYS A 444 -3.98 -3.34 24.97
CA LYS A 444 -4.67 -2.55 25.98
C LYS A 444 -6.18 -2.65 25.81
N LEU A 445 -6.86 -3.01 26.89
CA LEU A 445 -8.32 -3.13 26.92
C LEU A 445 -8.96 -1.77 27.18
N TRP A 446 -9.97 -1.45 26.39
CA TRP A 446 -10.77 -0.24 26.49
C TRP A 446 -12.24 -0.61 26.65
N ALA A 447 -12.98 0.24 27.34
CA ALA A 447 -14.40 0.03 27.61
C ALA A 447 -15.15 1.36 27.58
N GLU A 448 -16.43 1.28 27.24
CA GLU A 448 -17.34 2.41 27.21
C GLU A 448 -18.51 2.21 28.18
N ASP A 449 -18.79 3.23 28.99
CA ASP A 449 -20.03 3.31 29.76
C ASP A 449 -21.14 3.95 28.93
N ARG A 450 -22.12 3.15 28.50
CA ARG A 450 -23.28 3.57 27.69
C ARG A 450 -24.02 4.77 28.27
N VAL A 451 -24.15 4.84 29.60
CA VAL A 451 -24.98 5.85 30.26
C VAL A 451 -24.28 7.20 30.29
N SER A 452 -22.97 7.22 30.56
CA SER A 452 -22.20 8.45 30.68
C SER A 452 -21.42 8.82 29.42
N GLY A 453 -21.24 7.89 28.48
CA GLY A 453 -20.34 8.00 27.33
C GLY A 453 -18.87 8.12 27.74
N GLN A 454 -18.52 7.68 28.96
CA GLN A 454 -17.17 7.76 29.49
C GLN A 454 -16.36 6.57 28.96
N ILE A 455 -15.20 6.86 28.36
CA ILE A 455 -14.24 5.84 27.95
C ILE A 455 -13.27 5.54 29.09
N TYR A 456 -13.04 4.26 29.34
CA TYR A 456 -12.11 3.72 30.30
C TYR A 456 -11.05 2.89 29.59
N SER A 457 -9.84 2.91 30.14
CA SER A 457 -8.87 1.83 29.93
C SER A 457 -8.94 0.88 31.11
N LEU A 458 -8.95 -0.43 30.83
CA LEU A 458 -9.03 -1.49 31.81
C LEU A 458 -7.70 -2.24 31.82
N ASP A 459 -7.05 -2.30 32.97
CA ASP A 459 -5.83 -3.09 33.14
C ASP A 459 -6.18 -4.38 33.89
N LEU A 460 -6.09 -5.52 33.21
CA LEU A 460 -6.41 -6.83 33.79
C LEU A 460 -5.35 -7.31 34.79
N THR A 461 -4.13 -6.76 34.73
CA THR A 461 -3.03 -7.10 35.65
C THR A 461 -3.16 -6.33 36.95
N THR A 462 -3.32 -5.01 36.87
CA THR A 462 -3.50 -4.15 38.06
C THR A 462 -4.93 -4.13 38.57
N LYS A 463 -5.89 -4.60 37.76
CA LYS A 463 -7.33 -4.70 38.05
C LYS A 463 -8.01 -3.34 38.23
N LEU A 464 -7.48 -2.32 37.56
CA LEU A 464 -7.95 -0.94 37.68
C LEU A 464 -8.58 -0.47 36.36
N ALA A 465 -9.70 0.23 36.47
CA ALA A 465 -10.20 1.11 35.42
C ALA A 465 -9.61 2.51 35.58
N THR A 466 -9.16 3.10 34.47
CA THR A 466 -8.72 4.49 34.40
C THR A 466 -9.58 5.23 33.39
N ALA A 467 -10.31 6.25 33.84
CA ALA A 467 -11.08 7.13 32.97
C ALA A 467 -10.13 7.91 32.05
N VAL A 468 -10.38 7.87 30.73
CA VAL A 468 -9.49 8.48 29.73
C VAL A 468 -10.06 9.74 29.10
N SER A 469 -11.38 9.84 28.89
CA SER A 469 -12.01 11.02 28.26
C SER A 469 -13.25 11.55 28.98
N THR A 470 -13.40 12.86 29.11
CA THR A 470 -14.64 13.47 29.63
C THR A 470 -15.67 13.70 28.52
N THR A 471 -16.66 12.80 28.44
CA THR A 471 -18.00 12.98 27.83
C THR A 471 -18.09 13.06 26.30
N LEU A 472 -18.67 12.03 25.70
CA LEU A 472 -19.36 12.12 24.42
C LEU A 472 -20.56 13.08 24.60
N GLY A 473 -20.52 14.29 24.04
CA GLY A 473 -21.49 15.36 24.34
C GLY A 473 -22.95 14.88 24.43
N THR A 474 -23.65 15.30 25.48
CA THR A 474 -24.98 14.84 25.92
C THR A 474 -26.09 14.87 24.86
N SER A 475 -25.93 15.61 23.76
CA SER A 475 -26.86 15.59 22.61
C SER A 475 -26.76 14.35 21.72
N LYS A 476 -25.75 13.50 21.93
CA LYS A 476 -25.53 12.24 21.19
C LYS A 476 -25.92 10.99 22.00
N GLN A 477 -26.39 11.18 23.25
CA GLN A 477 -26.67 10.13 24.24
C GLN A 477 -28.18 9.84 24.42
N THR A 478 -29.06 10.45 23.63
CA THR A 478 -30.51 10.21 23.79
C THR A 478 -30.94 9.03 22.93
N GLY A 479 -31.52 7.99 23.54
CA GLY A 479 -31.74 6.68 22.93
C GLY A 479 -30.97 5.62 23.74
N ASP A 480 -30.61 4.51 23.11
CA ASP A 480 -29.83 3.46 23.78
C ASP A 480 -28.33 3.78 23.93
N GLY A 481 -27.90 4.98 23.51
CA GLY A 481 -26.53 5.47 23.74
C GLY A 481 -25.52 4.90 22.74
N PHE A 482 -24.24 4.97 23.09
CA PHE A 482 -23.19 4.23 22.40
C PHE A 482 -23.03 2.89 23.12
N GLU A 483 -23.51 1.83 22.48
CA GLU A 483 -23.54 0.48 23.07
C GLU A 483 -22.33 -0.36 22.63
N GLN A 484 -21.36 0.26 21.95
CA GLN A 484 -20.41 -0.45 21.11
C GLN A 484 -19.12 0.32 20.91
N LEU A 485 -18.00 -0.42 20.93
CA LEU A 485 -16.68 0.16 20.76
C LEU A 485 -15.85 -0.72 19.83
N ALA A 486 -15.93 -0.45 18.53
CA ALA A 486 -15.11 -1.13 17.53
C ALA A 486 -13.72 -0.49 17.50
N ILE A 487 -12.78 -1.13 18.16
CA ILE A 487 -11.37 -0.72 18.19
C ILE A 487 -10.61 -1.59 17.22
N ASP A 488 -9.66 -0.98 16.53
CA ASP A 488 -8.69 -1.77 15.78
C ASP A 488 -7.93 -2.72 16.72
N GLY A 489 -8.28 -4.00 16.64
CA GLY A 489 -7.36 -5.07 16.96
C GLY A 489 -6.47 -5.31 15.75
N ARG A 490 -5.23 -5.81 15.96
CA ARG A 490 -4.32 -6.14 14.85
C ARG A 490 -5.10 -6.78 13.70
N SER A 491 -5.12 -6.10 12.57
CA SER A 491 -5.69 -6.66 11.35
C SER A 491 -4.84 -7.86 10.96
N VAL A 492 -5.43 -9.05 11.03
CA VAL A 492 -4.87 -10.25 10.45
C VAL A 492 -5.43 -10.36 9.06
N LEU A 493 -4.59 -10.06 8.07
CA LEU A 493 -4.78 -10.61 6.74
C LEU A 493 -4.72 -12.14 6.90
N GLN A 494 -5.87 -12.82 6.83
CA GLN A 494 -5.88 -14.27 6.79
C GLN A 494 -5.55 -14.71 5.37
N LEU A 495 -4.27 -14.69 5.04
CA LEU A 495 -3.74 -15.60 4.03
C LEU A 495 -3.43 -16.92 4.76
N THR A 496 -4.13 -17.98 4.38
CA THR A 496 -3.68 -19.32 4.74
C THR A 496 -2.65 -19.68 3.67
N ASP A 497 -1.40 -19.87 4.09
CA ASP A 497 -0.23 -20.30 3.31
C ASP A 497 0.27 -19.36 2.21
N VAL A 498 0.69 -18.12 2.54
CA VAL A 498 1.73 -17.43 1.74
C VAL A 498 2.57 -16.52 2.62
N HIS A 499 3.89 -16.74 2.63
CA HIS A 499 4.86 -15.75 3.08
C HIS A 499 6.02 -15.72 2.10
N ALA A 500 6.22 -14.61 1.37
CA ALA A 500 7.43 -14.31 0.60
C ALA A 500 7.96 -12.95 0.99
N LYS A 501 9.26 -12.71 0.79
CA LYS A 501 9.83 -11.36 0.71
C LYS A 501 10.03 -11.07 -0.78
N GLY A 502 9.70 -9.85 -1.19
CA GLY A 502 9.48 -9.44 -2.58
C GLY A 502 7.99 -9.26 -2.86
N GLY A 503 7.62 -8.18 -3.54
CA GLY A 503 6.24 -7.89 -3.88
C GLY A 503 6.16 -6.50 -4.46
N ASP A 504 6.31 -6.43 -5.78
CA ASP A 504 6.42 -5.18 -6.49
C ASP A 504 5.05 -4.54 -6.67
N LEU A 505 4.99 -3.22 -6.48
CA LEU A 505 3.84 -2.43 -6.88
C LEU A 505 4.12 -1.81 -8.25
N ILE A 506 3.44 -2.33 -9.26
CA ILE A 506 3.62 -1.93 -10.65
C ILE A 506 2.36 -1.16 -11.09
N THR A 507 2.60 0.05 -11.59
CA THR A 507 1.58 0.85 -12.27
C THR A 507 2.20 1.30 -13.58
N THR A 508 1.74 0.78 -14.71
CA THR A 508 2.39 1.01 -16.01
C THR A 508 1.86 2.26 -16.71
N GLY A 509 0.63 2.67 -16.43
CA GLY A 509 -0.02 3.82 -17.04
C GLY A 509 -0.80 3.45 -18.31
N GLU A 510 -0.92 4.42 -19.23
CA GLU A 510 -1.53 4.16 -20.54
C GLU A 510 -0.46 3.62 -21.51
N GLY A 511 -0.68 2.49 -22.17
CA GLY A 511 0.36 1.92 -23.03
C GLY A 511 -0.06 0.61 -23.68
N HIS A 512 0.90 -0.07 -24.32
CA HIS A 512 0.82 -1.49 -24.61
C HIS A 512 1.94 -2.14 -23.81
N ASP A 513 1.66 -2.42 -22.54
CA ASP A 513 2.68 -2.67 -21.56
C ASP A 513 3.05 -4.15 -21.49
N HIS A 514 4.32 -4.41 -21.18
CA HIS A 514 4.84 -5.75 -21.06
C HIS A 514 5.38 -5.95 -19.65
N ILE A 515 4.65 -6.74 -18.88
CA ILE A 515 5.04 -7.08 -17.51
C ILE A 515 5.67 -8.45 -17.53
N PHE A 516 6.93 -8.51 -17.11
CA PHE A 516 7.70 -9.74 -17.10
C PHE A 516 7.80 -10.25 -15.66
N TYR A 517 7.34 -11.48 -15.46
CA TYR A 517 7.28 -12.12 -14.16
C TYR A 517 8.02 -13.47 -14.17
N ALA A 518 8.74 -13.77 -13.10
CA ALA A 518 9.39 -15.06 -12.90
C ALA A 518 9.10 -15.56 -11.48
N ALA A 519 8.43 -16.71 -11.32
CA ALA A 519 8.02 -17.14 -9.99
C ALA A 519 9.22 -17.35 -9.05
N GLY A 520 9.03 -16.91 -7.81
CA GLY A 520 10.03 -16.86 -6.74
C GLY A 520 10.19 -15.48 -6.09
N ASP A 521 9.53 -14.45 -6.63
CA ASP A 521 9.64 -13.01 -6.35
C ASP A 521 8.57 -12.43 -5.40
N GLY A 522 7.73 -13.28 -4.81
CA GLY A 522 6.77 -12.85 -3.82
C GLY A 522 5.40 -12.42 -4.35
N VAL A 523 4.80 -11.38 -3.77
CA VAL A 523 3.41 -10.98 -4.10
C VAL A 523 3.38 -9.68 -4.87
N ASP A 524 3.39 -9.80 -6.19
CA ASP A 524 3.43 -8.67 -7.12
C ASP A 524 2.05 -8.19 -7.47
N ARG A 525 1.87 -6.87 -7.54
CA ARG A 525 0.59 -6.23 -7.75
C ARG A 525 0.68 -5.23 -8.89
N VAL A 526 -0.13 -5.46 -9.91
CA VAL A 526 -0.32 -4.53 -11.03
C VAL A 526 -1.63 -3.79 -10.84
N THR A 527 -1.58 -2.46 -10.75
CA THR A 527 -2.76 -1.68 -10.31
C THR A 527 -3.69 -1.24 -11.45
N ASP A 528 -3.20 -1.24 -12.68
CA ASP A 528 -3.87 -0.66 -13.84
C ASP A 528 -3.82 -1.53 -15.12
N PHE A 529 -3.56 -2.83 -14.98
CA PHE A 529 -3.44 -3.76 -16.10
C PHE A 529 -4.67 -3.73 -17.04
N ASP A 530 -4.46 -3.32 -18.29
CA ASP A 530 -5.47 -3.31 -19.34
C ASP A 530 -5.42 -4.62 -20.14
N VAL A 531 -6.36 -5.52 -19.86
CA VAL A 531 -6.53 -6.80 -20.58
C VAL A 531 -6.64 -6.70 -22.11
N ALA A 532 -7.00 -5.53 -22.66
CA ALA A 532 -7.11 -5.34 -24.10
C ALA A 532 -5.77 -4.96 -24.76
N ASN A 533 -4.85 -4.35 -24.01
CA ASN A 533 -3.64 -3.74 -24.54
C ASN A 533 -2.34 -4.28 -23.91
N ASP A 534 -2.38 -4.77 -22.68
CA ASP A 534 -1.19 -5.20 -21.97
C ASP A 534 -0.94 -6.71 -22.09
N ILE A 535 0.32 -7.11 -21.89
CA ILE A 535 0.75 -8.49 -21.95
C ILE A 535 1.51 -8.85 -20.68
N LEU A 536 1.00 -9.88 -19.98
CA LEU A 536 1.71 -10.53 -18.89
C LEU A 536 2.56 -11.69 -19.44
N HIS A 537 3.86 -11.63 -19.21
CA HIS A 537 4.82 -12.68 -19.53
C HIS A 537 5.18 -13.45 -18.27
N ILE A 538 5.04 -14.77 -18.31
CA ILE A 538 5.41 -15.66 -17.20
C ILE A 538 6.55 -16.57 -17.65
N SER A 539 7.66 -16.48 -16.94
CA SER A 539 8.87 -17.26 -17.20
C SER A 539 8.91 -18.57 -16.44
N GLY A 540 9.27 -19.67 -17.10
CA GLY A 540 9.57 -20.95 -16.45
C GLY A 540 8.37 -21.82 -16.05
N TYR A 541 7.14 -21.34 -16.27
CA TYR A 541 5.89 -22.08 -15.99
C TYR A 541 5.10 -22.31 -17.28
N THR A 542 4.20 -23.29 -17.24
CA THR A 542 3.21 -23.54 -18.29
C THR A 542 1.80 -23.24 -17.80
N ALA A 543 0.84 -23.10 -18.71
CA ALA A 543 -0.57 -22.87 -18.36
C ALA A 543 -1.18 -23.94 -17.44
N ALA A 544 -0.65 -25.16 -17.43
CA ALA A 544 -1.12 -26.23 -16.54
C ALA A 544 -0.53 -26.16 -15.13
N GLN A 545 0.48 -25.31 -14.93
CA GLN A 545 1.21 -25.12 -13.68
C GLN A 545 0.87 -23.79 -13.03
N ILE A 546 -0.25 -23.18 -13.40
CA ILE A 546 -0.77 -22.00 -12.75
C ILE A 546 -2.26 -22.17 -12.44
N ASP A 547 -2.73 -21.46 -11.44
CA ASP A 547 -4.13 -21.31 -11.09
C ASP A 547 -4.51 -19.82 -11.20
N ILE A 548 -5.64 -19.54 -11.84
CA ILE A 548 -6.15 -18.18 -12.01
C ILE A 548 -7.51 -18.11 -11.33
N SER A 549 -7.64 -17.19 -10.38
CA SER A 549 -8.85 -17.01 -9.59
C SER A 549 -9.21 -15.54 -9.47
N GLU A 550 -10.47 -15.25 -9.18
CA GLU A 550 -10.95 -13.89 -8.94
C GLU A 550 -11.25 -13.70 -7.47
N TRP A 551 -10.79 -12.58 -6.90
CA TRP A 551 -11.03 -12.24 -5.50
C TRP A 551 -11.19 -10.72 -5.32
N ASN A 552 -12.29 -10.29 -4.70
CA ASN A 552 -12.59 -8.88 -4.44
C ASN A 552 -12.52 -7.92 -5.65
N GLY A 553 -12.81 -8.42 -6.86
CA GLY A 553 -12.72 -7.63 -8.08
C GLY A 553 -11.36 -7.69 -8.77
N ASN A 554 -10.40 -8.45 -8.23
CA ASN A 554 -9.05 -8.60 -8.75
C ASN A 554 -8.85 -10.00 -9.33
N THR A 555 -7.93 -10.12 -10.29
CA THR A 555 -7.42 -11.40 -10.76
C THR A 555 -6.20 -11.78 -9.93
N VAL A 556 -6.13 -13.04 -9.50
CA VAL A 556 -5.05 -13.62 -8.71
C VAL A 556 -4.49 -14.83 -9.45
N ILE A 557 -3.19 -14.82 -9.74
CA ILE A 557 -2.47 -15.88 -10.43
C ILE A 557 -1.48 -16.54 -9.47
N ARG A 558 -1.62 -17.86 -9.27
CA ARG A 558 -0.76 -18.68 -8.40
C ARG A 558 -0.01 -19.73 -9.21
N PHE A 559 1.15 -20.16 -8.72
CA PHE A 559 2.01 -21.11 -9.42
C PHE A 559 2.02 -22.46 -8.72
N HIS A 560 1.99 -23.56 -9.45
CA HIS A 560 2.03 -24.92 -8.90
C HIS A 560 3.47 -25.41 -8.73
N ASP A 561 3.72 -26.15 -7.66
CA ASP A 561 4.96 -26.91 -7.48
C ASP A 561 4.69 -28.32 -6.90
N ASN A 562 5.70 -28.96 -6.29
CA ASN A 562 5.57 -30.27 -5.66
C ASN A 562 5.44 -30.22 -4.13
N SER A 563 5.19 -29.04 -3.56
CA SER A 563 4.93 -28.86 -2.14
C SER A 563 3.64 -29.62 -1.73
N PRO A 564 3.43 -29.84 -0.42
CA PRO A 564 2.23 -30.52 0.07
C PRO A 564 0.91 -29.79 -0.23
N ASP A 565 0.92 -28.46 -0.38
CA ASP A 565 -0.27 -27.68 -0.77
C ASP A 565 -0.44 -27.56 -2.28
N GLY A 566 0.61 -27.91 -3.05
CA GLY A 566 0.62 -27.96 -4.51
C GLY A 566 0.92 -26.62 -5.16
N PHE A 567 1.34 -25.61 -4.40
CA PHE A 567 1.71 -24.28 -4.89
C PHE A 567 3.16 -23.94 -4.54
N VAL A 568 3.80 -23.18 -5.43
CA VAL A 568 5.04 -22.47 -5.13
C VAL A 568 4.73 -21.57 -3.94
N ASP A 569 5.24 -21.96 -2.78
CA ASP A 569 5.24 -21.09 -1.61
C ASP A 569 5.78 -19.73 -2.08
N SER A 570 5.16 -18.64 -1.62
CA SER A 570 5.80 -17.33 -1.74
C SER A 570 5.82 -16.74 -3.16
N SER A 571 4.86 -17.05 -4.05
CA SER A 571 4.81 -16.46 -5.41
C SER A 571 3.37 -16.29 -5.93
N LEU A 572 2.95 -15.06 -6.17
CA LEU A 572 1.61 -14.71 -6.66
C LEU A 572 1.62 -13.38 -7.40
N ILE A 573 0.82 -13.28 -8.47
CA ILE A 573 0.53 -12.02 -9.15
C ILE A 573 -0.92 -11.63 -8.89
N GLN A 574 -1.14 -10.38 -8.47
CA GLN A 574 -2.45 -9.75 -8.41
C GLN A 574 -2.59 -8.68 -9.49
N LEU A 575 -3.62 -8.79 -10.33
CA LEU A 575 -4.03 -7.74 -11.26
C LEU A 575 -5.28 -7.06 -10.67
N ASP A 576 -5.13 -5.82 -10.23
CA ASP A 576 -6.21 -5.11 -9.57
C ASP A 576 -7.33 -4.72 -10.52
N HIS A 577 -8.57 -4.86 -10.05
CA HIS A 577 -9.77 -4.48 -10.78
C HIS A 577 -9.90 -5.18 -12.15
N VAL A 578 -9.08 -6.20 -12.43
CA VAL A 578 -9.15 -7.04 -13.62
C VAL A 578 -10.04 -8.24 -13.31
N MET A 579 -11.13 -8.36 -14.05
CA MET A 579 -12.09 -9.45 -13.97
C MET A 579 -12.17 -10.18 -15.30
N GLY A 580 -12.41 -11.49 -15.27
CA GLY A 580 -12.52 -12.35 -16.45
C GLY A 580 -11.20 -12.62 -17.14
N PHE A 581 -10.06 -12.46 -16.44
CA PHE A 581 -8.74 -12.72 -17.00
C PHE A 581 -8.60 -14.18 -17.43
N ASN A 582 -8.18 -14.39 -18.67
CA ASN A 582 -8.10 -15.71 -19.26
C ASN A 582 -6.63 -16.14 -19.34
N GLY A 583 -6.25 -17.30 -18.79
CA GLY A 583 -4.86 -17.78 -18.88
C GLY A 583 -4.30 -17.94 -20.30
N ALA A 584 -5.15 -17.89 -21.33
CA ALA A 584 -4.74 -17.82 -22.74
C ALA A 584 -4.18 -16.45 -23.17
N SER A 585 -4.40 -15.37 -22.40
CA SER A 585 -3.78 -14.05 -22.63
C SER A 585 -2.38 -13.93 -22.04
N ILE A 586 -1.93 -14.93 -21.27
CA ILE A 586 -0.58 -14.98 -20.72
C ILE A 586 0.40 -15.47 -21.80
N SER A 587 1.52 -14.76 -21.93
CA SER A 587 2.66 -15.18 -22.76
C SER A 587 3.63 -16.00 -21.91
N TYR A 588 3.66 -17.33 -22.10
CA TYR A 588 4.60 -18.20 -21.38
C TYR A 588 5.93 -18.24 -22.14
N VAL A 589 7.00 -17.78 -21.50
CA VAL A 589 8.34 -17.66 -22.09
C VAL A 589 9.34 -18.55 -21.38
N SER A 590 10.38 -19.00 -22.09
CA SER A 590 11.48 -19.73 -21.44
C SER A 590 12.41 -18.76 -20.70
N ALA A 591 13.02 -19.20 -19.59
CA ALA A 591 13.96 -18.36 -18.83
C ALA A 591 15.09 -17.73 -19.68
N PRO A 592 15.65 -18.38 -20.72
CA PRO A 592 16.61 -17.75 -21.61
C PRO A 592 16.01 -16.69 -22.56
N GLU A 593 14.73 -16.82 -22.94
CA GLU A 593 14.02 -15.83 -23.79
C GLU A 593 13.58 -14.60 -22.98
N TYR A 594 13.44 -14.74 -21.66
CA TYR A 594 13.12 -13.66 -20.72
C TYR A 594 14.19 -12.54 -20.68
N TYR A 595 15.47 -12.92 -20.82
CA TYR A 595 16.61 -11.99 -20.73
C TYR A 595 17.15 -11.50 -22.09
N LEU A 596 16.49 -11.85 -23.20
CA LEU A 596 16.91 -11.52 -24.57
C LEU A 596 16.06 -10.41 -25.14
#